data_AF-A0A7R9LR08-F1
#
_entry.id   AF-A0A7R9LR08-F1
#
_cell.length_a   1.000
_cell.length_b   1.000
_cell.length_c   1.000
_cell.angle_alpha   90.00
_cell.angle_beta   90.00
_cell.angle_gamma   90.00
#
_symmetry.space_group_name_H-M   'P 1'
#
loop_
_entity.id
_entity.type
_entity.pdbx_description
1 polymer ?
#
loop_
_entity_poly.entity_id
_entity_poly.type
_entity_poly.pdbx_seq_one_letter_code
_entity_poly.pdbx_strand_id
1 'polypeptide(L)' 'MGRMHAPGKGISQSALPYRRTVPTWLKLTTDDVVDQICKLAKKGMTPSQIGVMLRDWHGVAQVR' A
#
# COMPACT_ATOMS: atom_id res chain seq x y z
N MET A 1 5.33 1.98 -16.26
CA MET A 1 6.79 2.22 -16.39
C MET A 1 7.32 1.69 -17.73
N GLY A 2 6.67 2.04 -18.86
CA GLY A 2 6.95 1.40 -20.16
C GLY A 2 7.80 2.22 -21.13
N ARG A 3 8.39 3.33 -20.67
CA ARG A 3 9.01 4.37 -21.52
C ARG A 3 10.51 4.53 -21.37
N MET A 4 11.11 4.00 -20.29
CA MET A 4 12.50 4.34 -19.93
C MET A 4 13.52 3.84 -20.96
N HIS A 5 13.32 2.65 -21.52
CA HIS A 5 14.24 2.03 -22.48
C HIS A 5 13.52 1.49 -23.75
N ALA A 6 12.27 1.90 -23.97
CA ALA A 6 11.47 1.47 -25.12
C ALA A 6 10.46 2.55 -25.52
N PRO A 7 10.07 2.66 -26.82
CA PRO A 7 9.11 3.66 -27.31
C PRO A 7 7.64 3.37 -26.93
N GLY A 8 7.40 2.66 -25.83
CA GLY A 8 6.07 2.24 -25.40
C GLY A 8 5.18 3.41 -24.97
N LYS A 9 3.87 3.33 -25.26
CA LYS A 9 2.89 4.37 -24.88
C LYS A 9 1.99 4.00 -23.70
N GLY A 10 2.30 2.91 -22.98
CA GLY A 10 1.46 2.39 -21.90
C GLY A 10 1.16 3.40 -20.78
N ILE A 11 -0.10 3.43 -20.33
CA ILE A 11 -0.65 4.39 -19.35
C ILE A 11 -1.11 3.74 -18.04
N SER A 12 -0.96 2.43 -17.88
CA SER A 12 -1.42 1.71 -16.69
C SER A 12 -0.71 2.20 -15.43
N GLN A 13 -1.50 2.77 -14.51
CA GLN A 13 -1.06 3.27 -13.20
C GLN A 13 -2.21 3.10 -12.19
N SER A 14 -1.87 2.97 -10.91
CA SER A 14 -2.84 2.99 -9.83
C SER A 14 -3.44 4.39 -9.66
N ALA A 15 -4.76 4.49 -9.51
CA ALA A 15 -5.45 5.73 -9.14
C ALA A 15 -5.83 5.69 -7.66
N LEU A 16 -5.48 6.73 -6.90
CA LEU A 16 -5.81 6.83 -5.48
C LEU A 16 -7.22 7.40 -5.30
N PRO A 17 -7.95 6.99 -4.24
CA PRO A 17 -9.21 7.64 -3.87
C PRO A 17 -9.01 9.12 -3.57
N TYR A 18 -10.02 9.94 -3.92
CA TYR A 18 -9.99 11.38 -3.62
C TYR A 18 -9.97 11.65 -2.11
N ARG A 19 -10.78 10.91 -1.36
CA ARG A 19 -10.91 11.06 0.09
C ARG A 19 -9.74 10.34 0.79
N ARG A 20 -8.99 11.10 1.60
CA ARG A 20 -7.82 10.59 2.37
C ARG A 20 -8.15 10.13 3.79
N THR A 21 -9.35 10.40 4.29
CA THR A 21 -9.75 9.97 5.64
C THR A 21 -10.01 8.47 5.65
N VAL A 22 -9.74 7.84 6.78
CA VAL A 22 -10.02 6.43 7.01
C VAL A 22 -11.51 6.12 6.79
N PRO A 23 -11.86 5.03 6.10
CA PRO A 23 -13.25 4.58 5.99
C PRO A 23 -13.83 4.20 7.35
N THR A 24 -15.11 4.48 7.57
CA THR A 24 -15.79 4.24 8.86
C THR A 24 -15.87 2.76 9.27
N TRP A 25 -15.75 1.84 8.31
CA TRP A 25 -15.76 0.40 8.55
C TRP A 25 -14.38 -0.16 8.97
N LEU A 26 -13.31 0.61 8.82
CA LEU A 26 -11.97 0.18 9.20
C LEU A 26 -11.76 0.43 10.70
N LYS A 27 -11.58 -0.65 11.47
CA LYS A 27 -11.43 -0.61 12.93
C LYS A 27 -9.97 -0.59 13.40
N LEU A 28 -9.02 -0.70 12.48
CA LEU A 28 -7.59 -0.71 12.80
C LEU A 28 -7.13 0.65 13.28
N THR A 29 -6.37 0.67 14.37
CA THR A 29 -5.74 1.88 14.87
C THR A 29 -4.41 2.13 14.14
N THR A 30 -3.86 3.34 14.28
CA THR A 30 -2.54 3.67 13.73
C THR A 30 -1.44 2.82 14.36
N ASP A 31 -1.55 2.53 15.65
CA ASP A 31 -0.53 1.78 16.38
C ASP A 31 -0.48 0.32 15.91
N ASP A 32 -1.64 -0.30 15.67
CA ASP A 32 -1.73 -1.66 15.12
C ASP A 32 -1.05 -1.76 13.75
N VAL A 33 -1.22 -0.75 12.90
CA VAL A 33 -0.63 -0.71 11.55
C VAL A 33 0.90 -0.59 11.63
N VAL A 34 1.42 0.28 12.52
CA VAL A 34 2.86 0.43 12.74
C VAL A 34 3.47 -0.88 13.24
N ASP A 35 2.79 -1.54 14.18
CA ASP A 35 3.20 -2.82 14.72
C ASP A 35 3.31 -3.91 13.65
N GLN A 36 2.31 -3.98 12.75
CA GLN A 36 2.32 -4.91 11.63
C GLN A 36 3.45 -4.62 10.65
N ILE A 37 3.68 -3.36 10.31
CA ILE A 37 4.79 -2.96 9.44
C ILE A 37 6.12 -3.41 10.04
N CYS A 38 6.36 -3.13 11.32
CA CYS A 38 7.59 -3.54 12.00
C CYS A 38 7.76 -5.06 12.04
N LYS A 39 6.68 -5.82 12.31
CA LYS A 39 6.70 -7.30 12.30
C LYS A 39 7.05 -7.85 10.92
N LEU A 40 6.49 -7.29 9.85
CA LEU A 40 6.74 -7.72 8.48
C LEU A 40 8.13 -7.31 7.97
N ALA A 41 8.59 -6.12 8.34
CA ALA A 41 9.93 -5.65 8.03
C ALA A 41 11.00 -6.54 8.69
N LYS A 42 10.81 -6.93 9.95
CA LYS A 42 11.69 -7.88 10.64
C LYS A 42 11.74 -9.27 9.99
N LYS A 43 10.68 -9.66 9.27
CA LYS A 43 10.65 -10.89 8.45
C LYS A 43 11.38 -10.74 7.10
N GLY A 44 11.96 -9.58 6.81
CA GLY A 44 12.72 -9.31 5.58
C GLY A 44 11.87 -8.91 4.38
N MET A 45 10.59 -8.56 4.57
CA MET A 45 9.74 -8.13 3.46
C MET A 45 10.10 -6.74 2.97
N THR A 46 10.03 -6.53 1.66
CA THR A 46 10.27 -5.21 1.06
C THR A 46 9.07 -4.27 1.31
N PRO A 47 9.28 -2.94 1.38
CA PRO A 47 8.20 -1.98 1.60
C PRO A 47 7.02 -2.14 0.62
N SER A 48 7.31 -2.44 -0.65
CA SER A 48 6.29 -2.70 -1.67
C SER A 48 5.42 -3.91 -1.32
N GLN A 49 6.03 -5.02 -0.88
CA GLN A 49 5.30 -6.22 -0.47
C GLN A 49 4.48 -5.98 0.81
N ILE A 50 5.04 -5.24 1.77
CA ILE A 50 4.33 -4.87 3.01
C ILE A 50 3.07 -4.07 2.67
N GLY A 51 3.17 -3.06 1.81
CA GLY A 51 2.02 -2.27 1.38
C GLY A 51 0.95 -3.07 0.63
N VAL A 52 1.34 -4.08 -0.15
CA VAL A 52 0.40 -5.00 -0.81
C VAL A 52 -0.33 -5.87 0.22
N MET A 53 0.39 -6.46 1.17
CA MET A 53 -0.25 -7.30 2.20
C MET A 53 -1.18 -6.52 3.13
N LEU A 54 -0.82 -5.29 3.51
CA LEU A 54 -1.69 -4.44 4.31
C LEU A 54 -2.99 -4.10 3.57
N ARG A 55 -2.91 -3.90 2.25
CA ARG A 55 -4.07 -3.64 1.40
C ARG A 55 -4.98 -4.86 1.26
N ASP A 56 -4.40 -6.00 0.91
CA ASP A 56 -5.17 -7.18 0.51
C ASP A 56 -5.72 -7.95 1.71
N TRP A 57 -4.97 -8.00 2.83
CA TRP A 57 -5.35 -8.77 4.02
C TRP A 57 -6.02 -7.92 5.09
N HIS A 58 -5.59 -6.67 5.26
CA HIS A 58 -6.02 -5.81 6.36
C HIS A 58 -6.93 -4.66 5.90
N GLY A 59 -7.15 -4.50 4.59
CA GLY A 59 -7.99 -3.45 4.03
C GLY A 59 -7.39 -2.04 4.10
N VAL A 60 -6.10 -1.91 4.43
CA VAL A 60 -5.41 -0.62 4.52
C VAL A 60 -4.95 -0.20 3.12
N ALA A 61 -5.78 0.60 2.45
CA ALA A 61 -5.52 1.03 1.08
C ALA A 61 -4.30 1.95 0.94
N GLN A 62 -4.04 2.79 1.95
CA GLN A 62 -2.94 3.75 1.98
C GLN A 62 -2.44 3.93 3.42
N VAL A 63 -1.11 3.97 3.58
CA VAL A 63 -0.42 4.05 4.89
C VAL A 63 0.07 5.47 5.21
N ARG A 64 -0.02 6.41 4.24
CA ARG A 64 0.48 7.78 4.33
C ARG A 64 -0.51 8.75 4.96
#